data_AF-A0A128EVX6-F1
#
_entry.id   AF-A0A128EVX6-F1
#
_cell.length_a   1.000
_cell.length_b   1.000
_cell.length_c   1.000
_cell.angle_alpha   90.00
_cell.angle_beta   90.00
_cell.angle_gamma   90.00
#
_symmetry.space_group_name_H-M   'P 1'
#
loop_
_entity.id
_entity.type
_entity.pdbx_description
1 polymer ?
#
loop_
_entity_poly.entity_id
_entity_poly.type
_entity_poly.pdbx_seq_one_letter_code
_entity_poly.pdbx_strand_id
1 'polypeptide(L)'
;MKFEAVVRTEQGKGASRRLRHTDQFPAVVYGGEAAPVAIALDHKKVITQMDKPEFYEAITLVIDGAEVNVKPQDIQRHPFKPKVMHMDFIRI
;
A
#
# COMPACT_ATOMS: atom_id res chain seq x y z
N MET A 1 2.46 -4.29 -12.49
CA MET A 1 3.19 -5.05 -11.44
C MET A 1 2.20 -5.60 -10.44
N LYS A 2 2.45 -6.75 -9.80
CA LYS A 2 1.48 -7.42 -8.92
C LYS A 2 2.01 -7.51 -7.49
N PHE A 3 1.21 -7.08 -6.51
CA PHE A 3 1.55 -7.14 -5.08
C PHE A 3 0.44 -7.79 -4.26
N GLU A 4 0.82 -8.64 -3.33
CA GLU A 4 -0.11 -9.18 -2.33
C GLU A 4 -0.35 -8.13 -1.25
N ALA A 5 -1.62 -7.92 -0.92
CA ALA A 5 -2.05 -7.00 0.11
C ALA A 5 -2.98 -7.73 1.09
N VAL A 6 -2.78 -7.47 2.38
CA VAL A 6 -3.58 -8.08 3.45
C VAL A 6 -4.56 -7.05 3.98
N VAL A 7 -5.85 -7.38 4.03
CA VAL A 7 -6.87 -6.52 4.62
C VAL A 7 -6.61 -6.36 6.12
N ARG A 8 -6.75 -5.12 6.61
CA ARG A 8 -6.49 -4.79 8.00
C ARG A 8 -7.80 -4.72 8.78
N THR A 9 -7.86 -5.51 9.85
CA THR A 9 -8.92 -5.43 10.86
C THR A 9 -8.59 -4.38 11.93
N GLU A 10 -7.32 -4.28 12.33
CA GLU A 10 -6.85 -3.31 13.33
C GLU A 10 -6.36 -1.99 12.71
N GLN A 11 -6.97 -0.89 13.13
CA GLN A 11 -6.66 0.45 12.68
C GLN A 11 -6.15 1.34 13.83
N GLY A 12 -5.59 2.50 13.48
CA GLY A 12 -5.07 3.47 14.43
C GLY A 12 -3.55 3.42 14.64
N LYS A 13 -3.05 4.35 15.46
CA LYS A 13 -1.61 4.64 15.64
C LYS A 13 -0.80 3.43 16.10
N GLY A 14 -1.30 2.67 17.06
CA GLY A 14 -0.62 1.51 17.64
C GLY A 14 -0.46 0.37 16.62
N ALA A 15 -1.56 -0.01 15.97
CA ALA A 15 -1.57 -1.04 14.93
C ALA A 15 -0.63 -0.68 13.76
N SER A 16 -0.72 0.54 13.24
CA SER A 16 0.16 1.02 12.18
C SER A 16 1.64 1.05 12.59
N ARG A 17 1.95 1.33 13.86
CA ARG A 17 3.32 1.26 14.38
C ARG A 17 3.85 -0.17 14.41
N ARG A 18 3.02 -1.14 14.84
CA ARG A 18 3.40 -2.58 14.86
C ARG A 18 3.74 -3.09 13.47
N LEU A 19 2.91 -2.78 12.46
CA LEU A 19 3.17 -3.15 11.06
C LEU A 19 4.54 -2.64 10.58
N ARG A 20 4.87 -1.38 10.88
CA ARG A 20 6.17 -0.78 10.51
C ARG A 20 7.37 -1.42 11.19
N HIS A 21 7.19 -2.07 12.34
CA HIS A 21 8.24 -2.86 13.01
C HIS A 21 8.43 -4.23 12.38
N THR A 22 7.40 -4.79 11.74
CA THR A 22 7.45 -6.07 11.03
C THR A 22 7.73 -5.91 9.53
N ASP A 23 8.42 -4.83 9.13
CA ASP A 23 8.72 -4.48 7.73
C ASP A 23 7.51 -4.46 6.78
N GLN A 24 6.34 -4.11 7.31
CA GLN A 24 5.14 -3.82 6.53
C GLN A 24 4.75 -2.36 6.71
N PHE A 25 3.92 -1.82 5.83
CA PHE A 25 3.38 -0.48 6.01
C PHE A 25 1.87 -0.43 5.70
N PRO A 26 1.14 0.43 6.41
CA PRO A 26 -0.28 0.65 6.15
C PRO A 26 -0.50 1.35 4.80
N ALA A 27 -1.54 0.96 4.08
CA ALA A 27 -1.99 1.65 2.89
C ALA A 27 -3.53 1.64 2.80
N VAL A 28 -4.08 2.48 1.94
CA VAL A 28 -5.53 2.60 1.71
C VAL A 28 -5.81 2.56 0.21
N VAL A 29 -6.81 1.77 -0.18
CA VAL A 29 -7.34 1.74 -1.54
C VAL A 29 -8.72 2.37 -1.53
N TYR A 30 -8.94 3.39 -2.36
CA TYR A 30 -10.23 4.07 -2.49
C TYR A 30 -10.53 4.41 -3.95
N GLY A 31 -11.69 5.05 -4.19
CA GLY A 31 -12.14 5.44 -5.53
C GLY A 31 -13.13 4.45 -6.13
N GLY A 32 -13.81 4.90 -7.19
CA GLY A 32 -14.98 4.22 -7.74
C GLY A 32 -16.17 4.27 -6.78
N GLU A 33 -17.09 3.31 -6.90
CA GLU A 33 -18.29 3.18 -6.07
C GLU A 33 -18.07 2.30 -4.82
N ALA A 34 -16.98 1.55 -4.78
CA ALA A 34 -16.68 0.62 -3.68
C ALA A 34 -16.10 1.34 -2.46
N ALA A 35 -16.46 0.85 -1.27
CA ALA A 35 -15.95 1.37 -0.01
C ALA A 35 -14.40 1.36 0.03
N PRO A 36 -13.76 2.33 0.73
CA PRO A 36 -12.33 2.31 0.97
C PRO A 36 -11.89 1.06 1.74
N VAL A 37 -10.77 0.47 1.35
CA VAL A 37 -10.22 -0.72 1.99
C VAL A 37 -8.87 -0.37 2.61
N ALA A 38 -8.74 -0.62 3.91
CA ALA A 38 -7.47 -0.51 4.62
C ALA A 38 -6.67 -1.80 4.43
N ILE A 39 -5.45 -1.67 3.91
CA ILE A 39 -4.57 -2.80 3.60
C ILE A 39 -3.18 -2.63 4.23
N ALA A 40 -2.45 -3.73 4.32
CA ALA A 40 -1.03 -3.76 4.65
C ALA A 40 -0.24 -4.33 3.48
N LEU A 41 0.93 -3.73 3.21
CA LEU A 41 1.85 -4.14 2.16
C LEU A 41 3.23 -4.46 2.72
N ASP A 42 3.91 -5.42 2.09
CA ASP A 42 5.30 -5.73 2.38
C ASP A 42 6.21 -4.61 1.87
N HIS A 43 7.01 -4.03 2.77
CA HIS A 43 7.86 -2.88 2.46
C HIS A 43 8.93 -3.22 1.42
N LYS A 44 9.56 -4.39 1.51
CA LYS A 44 10.68 -4.80 0.63
C LYS A 44 10.18 -5.04 -0.79
N LYS A 45 9.02 -5.71 -0.93
CA LYS A 45 8.41 -5.97 -2.24
C LYS A 45 8.08 -4.65 -2.95
N VAL A 46 7.50 -3.69 -2.23
CA VAL A 46 7.07 -2.41 -2.83
C VAL A 46 8.26 -1.51 -3.12
N ILE A 47 9.15 -1.26 -2.14
CA ILE A 47 10.21 -0.25 -2.29
C ILE A 47 11.16 -0.53 -3.46
N THR A 48 11.43 -1.81 -3.75
CA THR A 48 12.30 -2.22 -4.87
C THR A 48 11.71 -1.93 -6.24
N GLN A 49 10.39 -1.74 -6.34
CA GLN A 49 9.72 -1.40 -7.59
C GLN A 49 9.47 0.10 -7.75
N MET A 50 9.62 0.90 -6.70
CA MET A 50 9.33 2.34 -6.72
C MET A 50 10.30 3.16 -7.58
N ASP A 51 11.44 2.59 -7.99
CA ASP A 51 12.41 3.24 -8.88
C ASP A 51 11.96 3.17 -10.35
N LYS A 52 10.98 2.33 -10.66
CA LYS A 52 10.47 2.12 -12.01
C LYS A 52 9.32 3.09 -12.30
N PRO A 53 9.33 3.84 -13.41
CA PRO A 53 8.25 4.77 -13.76
C PRO A 53 6.88 4.10 -13.83
N GLU A 54 6.82 2.85 -14.30
CA GLU A 54 5.60 2.08 -14.47
C GLU A 54 4.88 1.81 -13.14
N PHE A 55 5.60 1.88 -12.01
CA PHE A 55 5.01 1.77 -10.68
C PHE A 55 3.98 2.88 -10.41
N TYR A 56 4.20 4.08 -10.93
CA TYR A 56 3.34 5.25 -10.69
C TYR A 56 2.19 5.38 -11.70
N GLU A 57 2.18 4.55 -12.75
CA GLU A 57 1.11 4.55 -13.75
C GLU A 57 -0.04 3.64 -13.33
N ALA A 58 0.27 2.36 -13.11
CA ALA A 58 -0.71 1.34 -12.72
C ALA A 58 -0.04 0.13 -12.08
N ILE A 59 -0.63 -0.36 -10.98
CA ILE A 59 -0.26 -1.61 -10.34
C ILE A 59 -1.51 -2.44 -10.05
N THR A 60 -1.30 -3.74 -9.84
CA THR A 60 -2.34 -4.68 -9.46
C THR A 60 -2.11 -5.10 -8.02
N LEU A 61 -3.09 -4.89 -7.15
CA LEU A 61 -3.11 -5.37 -5.78
C LEU A 61 -3.98 -6.62 -5.71
N VAL A 62 -3.47 -7.68 -5.09
CA VAL A 62 -4.25 -8.86 -4.74
C VAL A 62 -4.74 -8.70 -3.32
N ILE A 63 -6.05 -8.51 -3.16
CA ILE A 63 -6.71 -8.31 -1.87
C ILE A 63 -7.66 -9.49 -1.67
N ASP A 64 -7.39 -10.34 -0.68
CA ASP A 64 -8.17 -11.56 -0.41
C ASP A 64 -8.40 -12.46 -1.63
N GLY A 65 -7.40 -12.53 -2.53
CA GLY A 65 -7.45 -13.31 -3.76
C GLY A 65 -8.08 -12.59 -4.96
N ALA A 66 -8.72 -11.44 -4.76
CA ALA A 66 -9.25 -10.60 -5.83
C ALA A 66 -8.17 -9.65 -6.36
N GLU A 67 -8.02 -9.56 -7.68
CA GLU A 67 -7.13 -8.60 -8.33
C GLU A 67 -7.83 -7.26 -8.51
N VAL A 68 -7.18 -6.19 -8.04
CA VAL A 68 -7.66 -4.81 -8.14
C VAL A 68 -6.59 -3.96 -8.80
N ASN A 69 -6.92 -3.35 -9.94
CA ASN A 69 -6.05 -2.38 -10.57
C ASN A 69 -6.17 -1.03 -9.87
N VAL A 70 -5.02 -0.47 -9.53
CA VAL A 70 -4.91 0.79 -8.80
C VAL A 70 -3.73 1.61 -9.29
N LYS A 71 -3.80 2.90 -9.02
CA LYS A 71 -2.70 3.84 -9.23
C LYS A 71 -2.25 4.43 -7.89
N PRO A 72 -0.95 4.49 -7.58
CA PRO A 72 -0.46 5.22 -6.41
C PRO A 72 -0.82 6.71 -6.53
N GLN A 73 -1.47 7.25 -5.51
CA GLN A 73 -1.94 8.63 -5.47
C GLN A 73 -1.11 9.49 -4.51
N ASP A 74 -0.80 8.99 -3.32
CA ASP A 74 0.08 9.65 -2.34
C ASP A 74 1.02 8.64 -1.67
N ILE A 75 2.23 9.10 -1.34
CA ILE A 75 3.28 8.29 -0.75
C ILE A 75 3.94 9.06 0.38
N GLN A 76 3.68 8.63 1.60
CA GLN A 76 4.33 9.20 2.77
C GLN A 76 5.62 8.44 3.06
N ARG A 77 6.74 9.15 3.03
CA ARG A 77 8.07 8.59 3.31
C ARG A 77 8.58 9.04 4.66
N HIS A 78 9.41 8.22 5.29
CA HIS A 78 10.14 8.65 6.45
C HIS A 78 11.18 9.72 6.02
N PRO A 79 11.34 10.84 6.76
CA PRO A 79 12.19 11.95 6.32
C PRO A 79 13.69 11.60 6.22
N PHE A 80 14.17 10.71 7.09
CA PHE A 80 15.57 10.27 7.10
C PHE A 80 15.82 8.83 6.62
N LYS A 81 14.97 7.86 7.01
CA LYS A 81 15.16 6.45 6.70
C LYS A 81 14.56 6.13 5.32
N PRO A 82 15.12 5.18 4.55
CA PRO A 82 14.52 4.70 3.31
C PRO A 82 13.32 3.78 3.59
N LYS A 83 12.31 4.29 4.29
CA LYS A 83 11.10 3.56 4.67
C LYS A 83 9.85 4.29 4.18
N VAL A 84 8.91 3.53 3.63
CA VAL A 84 7.57 4.01 3.31
C VAL A 84 6.73 3.91 4.59
N MET A 85 6.01 4.99 4.89
CA MET A 85 5.22 5.13 6.12
C MET A 85 3.73 4.89 5.87
N HIS A 86 3.24 5.35 4.71
CA HIS A 86 1.88 5.16 4.24
C HIS A 86 1.84 5.28 2.71
N MET A 87 0.86 4.63 2.08
CA MET A 87 0.57 4.83 0.66
C MET A 87 -0.94 4.85 0.41
N ASP A 88 -1.36 5.73 -0.49
CA ASP A 88 -2.73 5.90 -0.91
C ASP A 88 -2.86 5.45 -2.36
N PHE A 89 -3.90 4.69 -2.66
CA PHE A 89 -4.16 4.16 -3.99
C PHE A 89 -5.57 4.54 -4.44
N ILE A 90 -5.68 4.94 -5.69
CA ILE A 90 -6.96 5.14 -6.37
C ILE A 90 -7.25 3.98 -7.33
N ARG A 91 -8.46 3.43 -7.29
CA ARG A 91 -8.93 2.41 -8.24
C ARG A 91 -9.06 3.03 -9.64
N ILE A 92 -8.64 2.27 -10.64
CA ILE A 92 -8.68 2.64 -12.06
C ILE A 92 -9.37 1.56 -12.89
#